data_AF-A0A4Q3TVJ7-F1
#
_entry.id   AF-A0A4Q3TVJ7-F1
#
_cell.length_a   1.000
_cell.length_b   1.000
_cell.length_c   1.000
_cell.angle_alpha   90.00
_cell.angle_beta   90.00
_cell.angle_gamma   90.00
#
_symmetry.space_group_name_H-M   'P 1'
#
loop_
_entity.id
_entity.type
_entity.pdbx_description
1 polymer ?
#
loop_
_entity_poly.entity_id
_entity_poly.type
_entity_poly.pdbx_seq_one_letter_code
_entity_poly.pdbx_strand_id
1 'polypeptide(L)'
;MTRSIFAAAAAFAFIGLVTAPGCKTTGVGDPCTPEQEYDKSFGGFAVDEVNVESKSFQCQTRLCLVNHFQGRVTCPYGQSESQAGPVGADGTTAVNGCLTPAGIPVDGKAGDTVVDVSKAAKVEPQCTDRTADKAVYCSCRCANVDGKTDDGASYCSCPDGFACEQLVTSIGALDTGLTGAYCIK
;
A
#
# COMPACT_ATOMS: atom_id res chain seq x y z
N MET A 1 56.65 -4.12 -53.72
CA MET A 1 56.48 -5.43 -53.05
C MET A 1 56.77 -5.24 -51.56
N THR A 2 55.89 -5.77 -50.68
CA THR A 2 56.12 -6.15 -49.26
C THR A 2 56.62 -5.05 -48.29
N ARG A 3 55.74 -4.34 -47.55
CA ARG A 3 55.08 -4.67 -46.26
C ARG A 3 56.04 -4.73 -45.06
N SER A 4 55.94 -3.76 -44.15
CA SER A 4 56.17 -3.95 -42.71
C SER A 4 55.39 -2.87 -41.93
N ILE A 5 54.46 -3.34 -41.14
CA ILE A 5 53.34 -2.63 -40.51
C ILE A 5 53.72 -2.41 -39.04
N PHE A 6 53.87 -1.16 -38.60
CA PHE A 6 53.94 -0.82 -37.18
C PHE A 6 52.52 -0.86 -36.60
N ALA A 7 52.15 -1.99 -36.01
CA ALA A 7 50.90 -2.16 -35.28
C ALA A 7 51.07 -1.60 -33.86
N ALA A 8 50.75 -0.32 -33.65
CA ALA A 8 50.54 0.26 -32.32
C ALA A 8 49.14 -0.13 -31.84
N ALA A 9 49.06 -1.14 -30.96
CA ALA A 9 47.82 -1.53 -30.30
C ALA A 9 47.48 -0.51 -29.19
N ALA A 10 46.79 0.58 -29.54
CA ALA A 10 46.12 1.43 -28.57
C ALA A 10 44.82 0.72 -28.13
N ALA A 11 44.88 -0.03 -27.03
CA ALA A 11 43.72 -0.58 -26.38
C ALA A 11 42.91 0.56 -25.74
N PHE A 12 41.95 1.11 -26.49
CA PHE A 12 40.90 1.95 -25.93
C PHE A 12 39.98 1.08 -25.07
N ALA A 13 40.24 1.06 -23.76
CA ALA A 13 39.27 0.58 -22.79
C ALA A 13 38.10 1.57 -22.73
N PHE A 14 37.08 1.34 -23.56
CA PHE A 14 35.77 1.95 -23.40
C PHE A 14 35.20 1.44 -22.06
N ILE A 15 35.34 2.25 -21.01
CA ILE A 15 34.60 2.07 -19.77
C ILE A 15 33.13 2.26 -20.13
N GLY A 16 32.41 1.15 -20.34
CA GLY A 16 30.97 1.16 -20.49
C GLY A 16 30.35 1.77 -19.25
N LEU A 17 29.69 2.92 -19.41
CA LEU A 17 28.80 3.48 -18.41
C LEU A 17 27.69 2.43 -18.19
N VAL A 18 27.79 1.67 -17.11
CA VAL A 18 26.71 0.80 -16.66
C VAL A 18 25.59 1.73 -16.19
N THR A 19 24.61 1.98 -17.06
CA THR A 19 23.33 2.57 -16.66
C THR A 19 22.61 1.54 -15.82
N ALA A 20 22.95 1.48 -14.53
CA ALA A 20 22.09 0.82 -13.56
C ALA A 20 20.72 1.52 -13.63
N PRO A 21 19.59 0.78 -13.68
CA PRO A 21 18.30 1.39 -13.47
C PRO A 21 18.36 2.02 -12.08
N GLY A 22 18.39 3.36 -12.03
CA GLY A 22 18.29 4.08 -10.77
C GLY A 22 17.05 3.58 -10.03
N CYS A 23 17.17 3.41 -8.71
CA CYS A 23 16.05 3.05 -7.85
C CYS A 23 14.82 3.87 -8.27
N LYS A 24 13.68 3.20 -8.45
CA LYS A 24 12.41 3.87 -8.78
C LYS A 24 12.24 5.02 -7.78
N THR A 25 11.92 6.19 -8.32
CA THR A 25 11.49 7.35 -7.54
C THR A 25 10.40 6.89 -6.58
N THR A 26 10.75 6.77 -5.30
CA THR A 26 9.81 6.50 -4.22
C THR A 26 8.80 7.66 -4.15
N GLY A 27 7.54 7.38 -3.85
CA GLY A 27 6.49 8.40 -3.91
C GLY A 27 5.08 7.81 -3.98
N VAL A 28 4.23 8.47 -4.78
CA VAL A 28 2.85 8.00 -5.02
C VAL A 28 2.88 6.67 -5.77
N GLY A 29 2.15 5.68 -5.28
CA GLY A 29 2.01 4.34 -5.83
C GLY A 29 2.89 3.27 -5.17
N ASP A 30 3.81 3.65 -4.27
CA ASP A 30 4.59 2.67 -3.49
C ASP A 30 3.67 1.85 -2.56
N PRO A 31 3.93 0.56 -2.35
CA PRO A 31 3.16 -0.23 -1.41
C PRO A 31 3.37 0.28 0.02
N CYS A 32 2.30 0.28 0.81
CA CYS A 32 2.35 0.59 2.23
C CYS A 32 1.50 -0.41 3.02
N THR A 33 1.90 -0.66 4.27
CA THR A 33 1.13 -1.43 5.25
C THR A 33 0.52 -0.45 6.25
N PRO A 34 -0.81 -0.34 6.35
CA PRO A 34 -1.46 0.53 7.33
C PRO A 34 -1.09 0.16 8.77
N GLU A 35 -0.92 1.16 9.64
CA GLU A 35 -0.51 0.98 11.03
C GLU A 35 -1.53 0.16 11.84
N GLN A 36 -2.82 0.20 11.47
CA GLN A 36 -3.84 -0.66 12.08
C GLN A 36 -3.50 -2.15 11.98
N GLU A 37 -2.71 -2.57 10.99
CA GLU A 37 -2.28 -3.95 10.86
C GLU A 37 -1.28 -4.40 11.93
N TYR A 38 -0.68 -3.49 12.69
CA TYR A 38 0.12 -3.83 13.86
C TYR A 38 -0.74 -4.16 15.09
N ASP A 39 -2.02 -3.81 15.08
CA ASP A 39 -2.97 -4.23 16.10
C ASP A 39 -3.49 -5.64 15.79
N LYS A 40 -3.21 -6.61 16.67
CA LYS A 40 -3.68 -7.99 16.54
C LYS A 40 -5.21 -8.12 16.58
N SER A 41 -5.91 -7.11 17.10
CA SER A 41 -7.37 -7.09 17.18
C SER A 41 -8.02 -6.55 15.90
N PHE A 42 -7.24 -6.01 14.96
CA PHE A 42 -7.75 -5.49 13.70
C PHE A 42 -8.00 -6.62 12.68
N GLY A 43 -9.27 -6.86 12.38
CA GLY A 43 -9.72 -7.89 11.43
C GLY A 43 -9.55 -7.54 9.94
N GLY A 44 -9.03 -6.35 9.62
CA GLY A 44 -8.87 -5.86 8.25
C GLY A 44 -9.89 -4.81 7.86
N PHE A 45 -9.75 -4.28 6.65
CA PHE A 45 -10.59 -3.26 6.04
C PHE A 45 -11.82 -3.86 5.33
N ALA A 46 -12.77 -3.01 4.96
CA ALA A 46 -13.96 -3.32 4.17
C ALA A 46 -13.95 -2.61 2.81
N VAL A 47 -14.52 -3.25 1.79
CA VAL A 47 -14.50 -2.75 0.41
C VAL A 47 -15.27 -1.43 0.23
N ASP A 48 -16.20 -1.11 1.11
CA ASP A 48 -17.02 0.10 1.05
C ASP A 48 -16.39 1.30 1.76
N GLU A 49 -15.22 1.13 2.36
CA GLU A 49 -14.57 2.20 3.13
C GLU A 49 -13.33 2.78 2.44
N VAL A 50 -13.02 4.00 2.85
CA VAL A 50 -11.78 4.70 2.50
C VAL A 50 -11.12 5.11 3.80
N ASN A 51 -9.86 4.73 3.98
CA ASN A 51 -9.05 5.14 5.13
C ASN A 51 -7.79 5.87 4.67
N VAL A 52 -7.57 7.06 5.22
CA VAL A 52 -6.39 7.88 4.96
C VAL A 52 -5.51 7.88 6.20
N GLU A 53 -4.38 7.18 6.14
CA GLU A 53 -3.40 7.23 7.20
C GLU A 53 -2.39 8.35 6.94
N SER A 54 -2.48 9.39 7.77
CA SER A 54 -1.47 10.45 7.80
C SER A 54 -0.24 10.03 8.62
N LYS A 55 0.92 10.60 8.28
CA LYS A 55 2.22 10.38 8.95
C LYS A 55 2.79 8.97 8.79
N SER A 56 2.39 8.25 7.73
CA SER A 56 3.00 6.96 7.42
C SER A 56 4.50 7.12 7.16
N PHE A 57 5.33 6.34 7.86
CA PHE A 57 6.79 6.38 7.70
C PHE A 57 7.27 5.64 6.44
N GLN A 58 6.43 4.77 5.89
CA GLN A 58 6.71 3.99 4.68
C GLN A 58 6.56 4.85 3.42
N CYS A 59 5.69 5.85 3.48
CA CYS A 59 5.41 6.74 2.36
C CYS A 59 6.24 8.01 2.44
N GLN A 60 6.99 8.31 1.36
CA GLN A 60 7.69 9.59 1.24
C GLN A 60 6.72 10.79 1.34
N THR A 61 5.50 10.62 0.84
CA THR A 61 4.38 11.57 0.92
C THR A 61 3.73 11.64 2.30
N ARG A 62 4.15 10.78 3.24
CA ARG A 62 3.56 10.59 4.57
C ARG A 62 2.11 10.11 4.57
N LEU A 63 1.59 9.64 3.45
CA LEU A 63 0.19 9.25 3.34
C LEU A 63 0.06 7.85 2.76
N CYS A 64 -0.42 6.91 3.58
CA CYS A 64 -0.85 5.59 3.12
C CYS A 64 -2.36 5.63 2.91
N LEU A 65 -2.80 5.41 1.69
CA LEU A 65 -4.21 5.40 1.33
C LEU A 65 -4.68 3.95 1.23
N VAL A 66 -5.80 3.67 1.89
CA VAL A 66 -6.58 2.44 1.73
C VAL A 66 -7.88 2.82 1.05
N ASN A 67 -8.04 2.42 -0.21
CA ASN A 67 -9.16 2.85 -1.04
C ASN A 67 -10.03 1.65 -1.45
N HIS A 68 -11.18 1.46 -0.81
CA HIS A 68 -12.13 0.38 -1.10
C HIS A 68 -11.46 -0.99 -1.07
N PHE A 69 -10.77 -1.31 0.01
CA PHE A 69 -9.95 -2.53 0.13
C PHE A 69 -10.54 -3.47 1.16
N GLN A 70 -10.56 -4.78 0.86
CA GLN A 70 -11.04 -5.79 1.79
C GLN A 70 -9.87 -6.57 2.40
N GLY A 71 -9.93 -6.77 3.72
CA GLY A 71 -8.99 -7.62 4.45
C GLY A 71 -7.74 -6.86 4.88
N ARG A 72 -6.61 -7.57 4.93
CA ARG A 72 -5.31 -7.03 5.38
C ARG A 72 -4.29 -7.10 4.25
N VAL A 73 -3.46 -6.09 4.12
CA VAL A 73 -2.31 -6.08 3.18
C VAL A 73 -1.37 -7.22 3.52
N THR A 74 -1.08 -7.44 4.81
CA THR A 74 -0.18 -8.52 5.24
C THR A 74 -0.84 -9.90 5.33
N CYS A 75 -2.14 -10.01 5.04
CA CYS A 75 -2.85 -11.29 5.00
C CYS A 75 -3.77 -11.42 3.78
N PRO A 76 -3.20 -11.63 2.58
CA PRO A 76 -3.97 -11.62 1.33
C PRO A 76 -5.08 -12.66 1.26
N TYR A 77 -4.90 -13.80 1.91
CA TYR A 77 -5.83 -14.93 1.86
C TYR A 77 -6.78 -15.02 3.06
N GLY A 78 -6.67 -14.08 4.00
CA GLY A 78 -7.53 -14.03 5.18
C GLY A 78 -7.32 -15.20 6.16
N GLN A 79 -8.25 -15.29 7.12
CA GLN A 79 -8.34 -16.38 8.10
C GLN A 79 -9.80 -16.58 8.53
N SER A 80 -10.14 -17.78 8.99
CA SER A 80 -11.42 -18.08 9.63
C SER A 80 -11.52 -17.49 11.05
N GLU A 81 -12.71 -17.57 11.65
CA GLU A 81 -12.95 -17.21 13.06
C GLU A 81 -12.08 -18.02 14.04
N SER A 82 -11.68 -19.24 13.65
CA SER A 82 -10.78 -20.10 14.42
C SER A 82 -9.30 -19.80 14.18
N GLN A 83 -8.97 -18.66 13.55
CA GLN A 83 -7.61 -18.23 13.22
C GLN A 83 -6.88 -19.18 12.27
N ALA A 84 -7.60 -20.04 11.56
CA ALA A 84 -7.02 -20.89 10.55
C ALA A 84 -6.96 -20.13 9.22
N GLY A 85 -5.81 -20.14 8.56
CA GLY A 85 -5.74 -19.70 7.17
C GLY A 85 -6.49 -20.70 6.26
N PRO A 86 -6.65 -20.37 4.97
CA PRO A 86 -7.27 -21.29 4.02
C PRO A 86 -6.55 -22.65 3.96
N VAL A 87 -7.29 -23.68 3.56
CA VAL A 87 -6.66 -24.96 3.21
C VAL A 87 -5.87 -24.81 1.92
N GLY A 88 -4.66 -25.34 1.89
CA GLY A 88 -3.82 -25.40 0.70
C GLY A 88 -4.48 -26.18 -0.43
N ALA A 89 -3.88 -26.13 -1.62
CA ALA A 89 -4.43 -26.79 -2.81
C ALA A 89 -4.58 -28.32 -2.69
N ASP A 90 -3.90 -28.94 -1.70
CA ASP A 90 -4.01 -30.36 -1.35
C ASP A 90 -5.27 -30.68 -0.52
N GLY A 91 -6.00 -29.66 -0.07
CA GLY A 91 -7.17 -29.80 0.81
C GLY A 91 -6.84 -30.26 2.23
N THR A 92 -5.56 -30.41 2.58
CA THR A 92 -5.11 -31.02 3.84
C THR A 92 -4.14 -30.18 4.64
N THR A 93 -3.38 -29.28 4.00
CA THR A 93 -2.45 -28.40 4.69
C THR A 93 -3.14 -27.09 5.03
N ALA A 94 -3.54 -26.90 6.30
CA ALA A 94 -3.96 -25.58 6.76
C ALA A 94 -2.77 -24.63 6.73
N VAL A 95 -2.85 -23.52 6.00
CA VAL A 95 -1.86 -22.45 6.16
C VAL A 95 -2.09 -21.73 7.50
N ASN A 96 -1.00 -21.21 8.07
CA ASN A 96 -1.07 -20.40 9.27
C ASN A 96 -2.04 -19.23 9.05
N GLY A 97 -2.77 -18.86 10.11
CA GLY A 97 -3.62 -17.67 10.10
C GLY A 97 -2.82 -16.38 9.92
N CYS A 98 -3.53 -15.25 9.92
CA CYS A 98 -2.92 -13.96 9.73
C CYS A 98 -2.00 -13.60 10.91
N LEU A 99 -0.88 -12.98 10.58
CA LEU A 99 0.03 -12.37 11.55
C LEU A 99 0.04 -10.84 11.36
N THR A 100 0.28 -10.11 12.44
CA THR A 100 0.71 -8.71 12.36
C THR A 100 2.10 -8.63 11.72
N PRO A 101 2.53 -7.45 11.22
CA PRO A 101 3.90 -7.30 10.74
C PRO A 101 4.96 -7.61 11.80
N ALA A 102 4.61 -7.55 13.09
CA ALA A 102 5.46 -7.97 14.21
C ALA A 102 5.44 -9.50 14.49
N GLY A 103 4.74 -10.29 13.68
CA GLY A 103 4.66 -11.75 13.82
C GLY A 103 3.68 -12.24 14.88
N ILE A 104 2.76 -11.39 15.36
CA ILE A 104 1.78 -11.74 16.40
C ILE A 104 0.51 -12.29 15.72
N PRO A 105 -0.10 -13.39 16.19
CA PRO A 105 -1.37 -13.87 15.65
C PRO A 105 -2.48 -12.83 15.74
N VAL A 106 -3.18 -12.60 14.63
CA VAL A 106 -4.38 -11.78 14.60
C VAL A 106 -5.53 -12.57 15.20
N ASP A 107 -6.12 -12.04 16.26
CA ASP A 107 -7.19 -12.71 17.01
C ASP A 107 -8.49 -11.93 17.06
N GLY A 108 -8.53 -10.71 16.51
CA GLY A 108 -9.73 -9.89 16.48
C GLY A 108 -10.20 -9.45 17.86
N LYS A 109 -9.37 -9.59 18.91
CA LYS A 109 -9.77 -9.47 20.31
C LYS A 109 -8.93 -8.51 21.13
N ALA A 110 -9.62 -7.75 21.99
CA ALA A 110 -9.03 -7.02 23.10
C ALA A 110 -9.26 -7.82 24.40
N GLY A 111 -8.25 -8.55 24.84
CA GLY A 111 -8.43 -9.60 25.85
C GLY A 111 -9.27 -10.75 25.29
N ASP A 112 -10.37 -11.09 25.96
CA ASP A 112 -11.30 -12.14 25.52
C ASP A 112 -12.47 -11.61 24.67
N THR A 113 -12.56 -10.29 24.50
CA THR A 113 -13.67 -9.63 23.81
C THR A 113 -13.34 -9.40 22.35
N VAL A 114 -14.21 -9.85 21.44
CA VAL A 114 -14.12 -9.54 20.01
C VAL A 114 -14.36 -8.05 19.79
N VAL A 115 -13.42 -7.37 19.13
CA VAL A 115 -13.47 -5.91 18.89
C VAL A 115 -14.50 -5.57 17.81
N ASP A 116 -14.48 -6.31 16.71
CA ASP A 116 -15.46 -6.16 15.62
C ASP A 116 -16.39 -7.36 15.59
N VAL A 117 -17.56 -7.21 16.23
CA VAL A 117 -18.59 -8.26 16.32
C VAL A 117 -19.15 -8.64 14.95
N SER A 118 -19.08 -7.75 13.95
CA SER A 118 -19.56 -8.05 12.60
C SER A 118 -18.61 -8.97 11.85
N LYS A 119 -17.30 -8.89 12.15
CA LYS A 119 -16.26 -9.74 11.58
C LYS A 119 -16.00 -11.01 12.40
N ALA A 120 -16.44 -11.08 13.66
CA ALA A 120 -16.30 -12.27 14.51
C ALA A 120 -14.87 -12.84 14.57
N ALA A 121 -13.85 -11.97 14.64
CA ALA A 121 -12.42 -12.32 14.58
C ALA A 121 -11.92 -12.98 13.26
N LYS A 122 -12.77 -13.02 12.23
CA LYS A 122 -12.40 -13.39 10.86
C LYS A 122 -11.60 -12.27 10.21
N VAL A 123 -10.68 -12.64 9.31
CA VAL A 123 -10.09 -11.73 8.33
C VAL A 123 -10.56 -12.18 6.96
N GLU A 124 -11.31 -11.33 6.26
CA GLU A 124 -11.72 -11.63 4.89
C GLU A 124 -10.50 -11.65 3.95
N PRO A 125 -10.46 -12.56 2.96
CA PRO A 125 -9.45 -12.50 1.91
C PRO A 125 -9.60 -11.24 1.07
N GLN A 126 -8.52 -10.82 0.43
CA GLN A 126 -8.55 -9.73 -0.54
C GLN A 126 -9.42 -10.11 -1.74
N CYS A 127 -10.12 -9.13 -2.29
CA CYS A 127 -10.83 -9.30 -3.56
C CYS A 127 -9.81 -9.53 -4.69
N THR A 128 -10.04 -10.54 -5.53
CA THR A 128 -9.10 -10.94 -6.59
C THR A 128 -8.83 -9.85 -7.63
N ASP A 129 -9.80 -8.99 -7.88
CA ASP A 129 -9.72 -7.85 -8.79
C ASP A 129 -9.19 -6.58 -8.12
N ARG A 130 -9.17 -6.54 -6.78
CA ARG A 130 -8.84 -5.38 -5.96
C ARG A 130 -7.88 -5.73 -4.81
N THR A 131 -6.72 -6.24 -5.21
CA THR A 131 -5.59 -6.59 -4.35
C THR A 131 -4.91 -5.37 -3.74
N ALA A 132 -4.10 -5.57 -2.70
CA ALA A 132 -3.42 -4.50 -1.99
C ALA A 132 -2.58 -3.58 -2.90
N ASP A 133 -1.88 -4.11 -3.91
CA ASP A 133 -1.08 -3.31 -4.87
C ASP A 133 -1.91 -2.39 -5.77
N LYS A 134 -3.23 -2.57 -5.79
CA LYS A 134 -4.19 -1.74 -6.55
C LYS A 134 -5.00 -0.80 -5.66
N ALA A 135 -5.12 -1.11 -4.37
CA ALA A 135 -6.05 -0.44 -3.47
C ALA A 135 -5.39 0.15 -2.21
N VAL A 136 -4.16 -0.26 -1.89
CA VAL A 136 -3.40 0.22 -0.73
C VAL A 136 -2.00 0.64 -1.17
N TYR A 137 -1.78 1.96 -1.17
CA TYR A 137 -0.54 2.53 -1.66
C TYR A 137 -0.30 3.91 -1.06
N CYS A 138 0.95 4.32 -1.10
CA CYS A 138 1.34 5.68 -0.81
C CYS A 138 0.63 6.62 -1.79
N SER A 139 -0.21 7.50 -1.29
CA SER A 139 -0.90 8.50 -2.10
C SER A 139 -0.45 9.89 -1.64
N CYS A 140 -1.07 10.93 -2.18
CA CYS A 140 -0.81 12.29 -1.79
C CYS A 140 -2.05 13.14 -2.05
N ARG A 141 -2.24 14.16 -1.21
CA ARG A 141 -3.34 15.11 -1.35
C ARG A 141 -3.08 16.03 -2.55
N CYS A 142 -4.05 16.12 -3.45
CA CYS A 142 -3.91 16.86 -4.70
C CYS A 142 -4.91 18.03 -4.82
N ALA A 143 -5.98 18.05 -4.02
CA ALA A 143 -6.84 19.22 -3.86
C ALA A 143 -7.57 19.21 -2.50
N ASN A 144 -8.08 20.37 -2.10
CA ASN A 144 -9.00 20.53 -0.97
C ASN A 144 -10.38 19.94 -1.29
N VAL A 145 -11.31 20.09 -0.34
CA VAL A 145 -12.69 19.59 -0.43
C VAL A 145 -13.49 20.16 -1.60
N ASP A 146 -13.10 21.35 -2.09
CA ASP A 146 -13.74 22.04 -3.20
C ASP A 146 -13.05 21.74 -4.55
N GLY A 147 -12.07 20.83 -4.57
CA GLY A 147 -11.30 20.51 -5.77
C GLY A 147 -10.30 21.60 -6.17
N LYS A 148 -9.90 22.46 -5.24
CA LYS A 148 -8.96 23.56 -5.45
C LYS A 148 -7.69 23.40 -4.61
N THR A 149 -6.71 24.26 -4.85
CA THR A 149 -5.43 24.29 -4.12
C THR A 149 -5.16 25.69 -3.52
N ASP A 150 -6.23 26.43 -3.22
CA ASP A 150 -6.22 27.86 -2.88
C ASP A 150 -6.33 28.14 -1.37
N ASP A 151 -6.17 27.13 -0.52
CA ASP A 151 -6.29 27.22 0.94
C ASP A 151 -4.94 27.29 1.69
N GLY A 152 -3.83 27.38 0.95
CA GLY A 152 -2.48 27.50 1.51
C GLY A 152 -1.87 26.19 2.01
N ALA A 153 -2.54 25.05 1.83
CA ALA A 153 -1.94 23.75 2.08
C ALA A 153 -1.01 23.31 0.93
N SER A 154 -0.13 22.34 1.21
CA SER A 154 0.74 21.75 0.19
C SER A 154 0.03 20.61 -0.51
N TYR A 155 -0.08 20.71 -1.84
CA TYR A 155 -0.65 19.70 -2.72
C TYR A 155 0.42 19.20 -3.68
N CYS A 156 0.32 17.93 -4.07
CA CYS A 156 1.15 17.37 -5.14
C CYS A 156 0.38 17.28 -6.45
N SER A 157 1.13 17.23 -7.54
CA SER A 157 0.64 16.76 -8.83
C SER A 157 0.70 15.23 -8.86
N CYS A 158 -0.41 14.60 -9.26
CA CYS A 158 -0.45 13.15 -9.39
C CYS A 158 0.43 12.68 -10.56
N PRO A 159 1.25 11.63 -10.36
CA PRO A 159 2.08 11.08 -11.44
C PRO A 159 1.25 10.30 -12.45
N ASP A 160 1.89 9.85 -13.53
CA ASP A 160 1.25 9.04 -14.57
C ASP A 160 0.58 7.79 -13.99
N GLY A 161 -0.62 7.50 -14.50
CA GLY A 161 -1.46 6.40 -14.00
C GLY A 161 -2.21 6.72 -12.71
N PHE A 162 -2.19 7.98 -12.25
CA PHE A 162 -3.01 8.45 -11.14
C PHE A 162 -3.84 9.68 -11.54
N ALA A 163 -5.08 9.71 -11.08
CA ALA A 163 -6.00 10.84 -11.20
C ALA A 163 -6.19 11.53 -9.85
N CYS A 164 -6.38 12.85 -9.87
CA CYS A 164 -6.76 13.59 -8.66
C CYS A 164 -8.27 13.48 -8.46
N GLU A 165 -8.71 12.63 -7.53
CA GLU A 165 -10.13 12.34 -7.29
C GLU A 165 -10.57 12.72 -5.88
N GLN A 166 -11.78 13.28 -5.77
CA GLN A 166 -12.43 13.54 -4.48
C GLN A 166 -12.85 12.23 -3.84
N LEU A 167 -12.28 11.91 -2.69
CA LEU A 167 -12.47 10.61 -2.07
C LEU A 167 -13.03 10.71 -0.64
N VAL A 168 -12.49 11.61 0.17
CA VAL A 168 -12.98 11.84 1.53
C VAL A 168 -13.91 13.04 1.49
N THR A 169 -15.21 12.80 1.65
CA THR A 169 -16.21 13.87 1.79
C THR A 169 -16.23 14.36 3.23
N SER A 170 -16.54 15.65 3.46
CA SER A 170 -16.51 16.24 4.79
C SER A 170 -17.62 15.63 5.65
N ILE A 171 -17.30 14.67 6.53
CA ILE A 171 -18.25 14.13 7.51
C ILE A 171 -18.21 14.99 8.78
N GLY A 172 -18.46 16.29 8.63
CA GLY A 172 -18.54 17.24 9.75
C GLY A 172 -17.21 17.88 10.18
N ALA A 173 -17.31 18.82 11.13
CA ALA A 173 -16.30 19.84 11.45
C ALA A 173 -14.99 19.34 12.11
N LEU A 174 -14.77 18.03 12.24
CA LEU A 174 -13.63 17.46 12.98
C LEU A 174 -12.54 16.84 12.08
N ASP A 175 -12.81 16.59 10.79
CA ASP A 175 -11.87 15.90 9.87
C ASP A 175 -11.39 16.78 8.69
N THR A 176 -11.38 18.10 8.87
CA THR A 176 -11.05 19.09 7.83
C THR A 176 -9.64 18.94 7.25
N GLY A 177 -8.70 18.31 7.98
CA GLY A 177 -7.32 18.10 7.54
C GLY A 177 -7.11 16.94 6.56
N LEU A 178 -8.03 15.97 6.49
CA LEU A 178 -7.93 14.78 5.63
C LEU A 178 -9.08 14.69 4.60
N THR A 179 -9.99 15.64 4.62
CA THR A 179 -11.03 15.75 3.60
C THR A 179 -10.44 16.36 2.32
N GLY A 180 -10.82 15.84 1.15
CA GLY A 180 -10.40 16.38 -0.15
C GLY A 180 -10.04 15.32 -1.19
N ALA A 181 -9.27 15.75 -2.19
CA ALA A 181 -8.85 14.90 -3.28
C ALA A 181 -7.46 14.32 -3.06
N TYR A 182 -7.30 13.09 -3.52
CA TYR A 182 -6.08 12.31 -3.44
C TYR A 182 -5.71 11.74 -4.81
N CYS A 183 -4.44 11.37 -4.97
CA CYS A 183 -4.00 10.68 -6.18
C CYS A 183 -4.44 9.22 -6.12
N ILE A 184 -5.39 8.86 -6.99
CA ILE A 184 -6.01 7.55 -7.09
C ILE A 184 -5.59 6.86 -8.39
N LYS A 185 -5.34 5.56 -8.31
CA LYS A 185 -4.99 4.69 -9.45
C LYS A 185 -6.21 4.20 -10.22
#